data_AF-A0A5C8ID24-F1
#
_entry.id   AF-A0A5C8ID24-F1
#
_cell.length_a   1.000
_cell.length_b   1.000
_cell.length_c   1.000
_cell.angle_alpha   90.00
_cell.angle_beta   90.00
_cell.angle_gamma   90.00
#
_symmetry.space_group_name_H-M   'P 1'
#
loop_
_entity.id
_entity.type
_entity.pdbx_description
1 polymer ?
#
loop_
_entity_poly.entity_id
_entity_poly.type
_entity_poly.pdbx_seq_one_letter_code
_entity_poly.pdbx_strand_id
1 'polypeptide(L)'
;MSTSFMALSLEVCTGGFPGRAPVGTHYITGIPRLSFPYMLWFGVSPIPVHGTMSHRHFERPSAVRISWGGRLRMSENTTSAAAPGWYPDGSGGHRWWDGRAWTEHVSLPTGAAPAAEPVPLPEGTRIDTVAIWVVSLAMLVATTPAFFLFDVQGYMAGFFPDPVTGYPTGIGNSMSIFVTYMIVAYALQAVGYVATVLSARADYRHLISVGVVRPFHWAFAFIPWVLVYLIGRHVVLRRVSRTSGAPLWVNVGLTILQFIGSMIWASTAMVGVFAELPFS
;
A
#
# COMPACT_ATOMS: atom_id res chain seq x y z
N MET A 1 -54.29 -18.98 -0.08
CA MET A 1 -54.14 -19.78 -1.30
C MET A 1 -53.94 -18.84 -2.48
N SER A 2 -53.07 -19.24 -3.40
CA SER A 2 -52.70 -18.62 -4.68
C SER A 2 -51.54 -17.61 -4.68
N THR A 3 -50.38 -18.20 -4.93
CA THR A 3 -49.07 -17.63 -5.28
C THR A 3 -49.06 -17.27 -6.78
N SER A 4 -48.38 -16.20 -7.19
CA SER A 4 -48.00 -16.02 -8.60
C SER A 4 -46.60 -15.41 -8.69
N PHE A 5 -45.67 -16.25 -9.12
CA PHE A 5 -44.31 -15.93 -9.54
C PHE A 5 -44.35 -15.50 -11.02
N MET A 6 -43.75 -14.36 -11.36
CA MET A 6 -43.39 -14.03 -12.75
C MET A 6 -41.95 -14.47 -13.00
N ALA A 7 -41.79 -15.49 -13.83
CA ALA A 7 -40.53 -15.88 -14.46
C ALA A 7 -40.40 -15.11 -15.78
N LEU A 8 -39.27 -14.43 -15.99
CA LEU A 8 -38.93 -13.83 -17.28
C LEU A 8 -37.96 -14.75 -18.03
N SER A 9 -38.44 -15.34 -19.11
CA SER A 9 -37.69 -16.21 -20.02
C SER A 9 -36.64 -15.43 -20.82
N LEU A 10 -35.44 -16.00 -20.93
CA LEU A 10 -34.39 -15.59 -21.85
C LEU A 10 -34.64 -16.23 -23.22
N GLU A 11 -34.85 -15.41 -24.25
CA GLU A 11 -34.87 -15.85 -25.64
C GLU A 11 -33.65 -15.27 -26.37
N VAL A 12 -32.73 -16.16 -26.74
CA VAL A 12 -31.52 -15.87 -27.51
C VAL A 12 -31.88 -16.01 -28.99
N CYS A 13 -31.93 -14.90 -29.72
CA CYS A 13 -31.98 -14.91 -31.18
C CYS A 13 -30.59 -14.66 -31.77
N THR A 14 -29.96 -15.74 -32.24
CA THR A 14 -28.84 -15.69 -33.18
C THR A 14 -29.36 -15.54 -34.61
N GLY A 15 -29.06 -14.43 -35.28
CA GLY A 15 -29.37 -14.23 -36.70
C GLY A 15 -28.44 -13.19 -37.33
N GLY A 16 -27.62 -13.64 -38.27
CA GLY A 16 -26.54 -12.87 -38.88
C GLY A 16 -26.98 -11.73 -39.82
N PHE A 17 -26.07 -10.77 -39.96
CA PHE A 17 -26.11 -9.60 -40.85
C PHE A 17 -26.22 -9.96 -42.35
N PRO A 18 -26.71 -9.00 -43.16
CA PRO A 18 -25.79 -8.45 -44.15
C PRO A 18 -25.85 -6.90 -44.26
N GLY A 19 -24.68 -6.29 -44.48
CA GLY A 19 -24.55 -5.12 -45.36
C GLY A 19 -24.43 -3.73 -44.74
N ARG A 20 -23.21 -3.19 -44.85
CA ARG A 20 -22.83 -1.75 -45.02
C ARG A 20 -23.10 -0.74 -43.89
N ALA A 21 -21.98 -0.25 -43.35
CA ALA A 21 -21.78 1.05 -42.67
C ALA A 21 -22.05 2.24 -43.65
N PRO A 22 -22.17 3.53 -43.23
CA PRO A 22 -21.22 4.19 -42.32
C PRO A 22 -21.72 5.31 -41.36
N VAL A 23 -20.91 5.52 -40.31
CA VAL A 23 -20.52 6.81 -39.68
C VAL A 23 -21.56 7.61 -38.85
N GLY A 24 -21.20 7.83 -37.58
CA GLY A 24 -21.77 8.90 -36.73
C GLY A 24 -21.68 8.63 -35.22
N THR A 25 -20.49 8.47 -34.65
CA THR A 25 -20.33 8.29 -33.18
C THR A 25 -20.34 9.65 -32.47
N HIS A 26 -21.48 10.02 -31.89
CA HIS A 26 -21.54 11.01 -30.81
C HIS A 26 -21.11 10.33 -29.50
N TYR A 27 -19.98 10.76 -28.91
CA TYR A 27 -19.61 10.38 -27.55
C TYR A 27 -20.37 11.25 -26.54
N ILE A 28 -21.40 10.68 -25.92
CA ILE A 28 -22.00 11.23 -24.71
C ILE A 28 -21.04 10.94 -23.55
N THR A 29 -20.35 11.97 -23.09
CA THR A 29 -19.59 11.96 -21.83
C THR A 29 -20.49 12.52 -20.74
N GLY A 30 -20.79 11.72 -19.72
CA GLY A 30 -21.62 12.18 -18.61
C GLY A 30 -22.00 11.06 -17.66
N ILE A 31 -21.04 10.53 -16.90
CA ILE A 31 -21.34 9.79 -15.67
C ILE A 31 -20.90 10.69 -14.51
N PRO A 32 -21.82 11.12 -13.61
CA PRO A 32 -21.45 11.92 -12.46
C PRO A 32 -20.66 11.05 -11.46
N ARG A 33 -19.50 11.57 -11.03
CA ARG A 33 -18.69 10.99 -9.96
C ARG A 33 -19.42 11.16 -8.62
N LEU A 34 -19.91 10.06 -8.06
CA LEU A 34 -20.23 9.96 -6.64
C LEU A 34 -18.95 10.18 -5.84
N SER A 35 -18.86 11.32 -5.17
CA SER A 35 -17.72 11.74 -4.36
C SER A 35 -17.93 11.23 -2.93
N PHE A 36 -17.26 10.14 -2.56
CA PHE A 36 -17.15 9.70 -1.16
C PHE A 36 -15.99 10.45 -0.48
N PRO A 37 -16.20 11.14 0.65
CA PRO A 37 -15.15 11.91 1.33
C PRO A 37 -14.41 11.01 2.33
N TYR A 38 -13.40 10.28 1.88
CA TYR A 38 -12.40 9.63 2.74
C TYR A 38 -11.01 9.83 2.12
N MET A 39 -10.54 11.08 2.09
CA MET A 39 -9.28 11.41 1.39
C MET A 39 -8.55 12.62 2.00
N LEU A 40 -8.33 12.62 3.31
CA LEU A 40 -7.52 13.64 4.00
C LEU A 40 -6.31 13.09 4.78
N TRP A 41 -5.81 11.90 4.46
CA TRP A 41 -4.66 11.33 5.20
C TRP A 41 -3.48 10.82 4.39
N PHE A 42 -3.47 10.94 3.06
CA PHE A 42 -2.32 10.55 2.25
C PHE A 42 -1.88 11.70 1.34
N GLY A 43 -0.87 12.44 1.78
CA GLY A 43 -0.10 13.39 0.98
C GLY A 43 0.80 12.70 -0.03
N VAL A 44 0.20 11.98 -0.97
CA VAL A 44 0.86 11.49 -2.18
C VAL A 44 0.09 12.03 -3.37
N SER A 45 0.65 13.05 -4.03
CA SER A 45 0.10 13.56 -5.29
C SER A 45 0.07 12.43 -6.33
N PRO A 46 -1.05 12.19 -7.02
CA PRO A 46 -1.07 11.29 -8.16
C PRO A 46 -0.28 11.92 -9.32
N ILE A 47 0.77 11.25 -9.77
CA ILE A 47 1.46 11.56 -11.02
C ILE A 47 0.49 11.19 -12.16
N PRO A 48 0.14 12.12 -13.07
CA PRO A 48 -0.74 11.80 -14.19
C PRO A 48 0.01 10.95 -15.22
N VAL A 49 -0.32 9.67 -15.30
CA VAL A 49 0.09 8.79 -16.41
C VAL A 49 -0.93 8.94 -17.53
N HIS A 50 -0.75 9.94 -18.39
CA HIS A 50 -1.42 9.98 -19.69
C HIS A 50 -0.53 9.27 -20.73
N GLY A 51 -0.73 7.95 -20.86
CA GLY A 51 -0.20 7.15 -21.96
C GLY A 51 -1.34 6.67 -22.85
N THR A 52 -1.82 7.52 -23.76
CA THR A 52 -2.73 7.08 -24.82
C THR A 52 -1.95 6.28 -25.86
N MET A 53 -2.22 4.98 -25.92
CA MET A 53 -1.67 4.06 -26.92
C MET A 53 -2.35 4.36 -28.27
N SER A 54 -1.71 5.20 -29.09
CA SER A 54 -2.12 5.45 -30.47
C SER A 54 -1.47 4.40 -31.37
N HIS A 55 -2.28 3.54 -31.98
CA HIS A 55 -1.88 2.74 -33.13
C HIS A 55 -1.52 3.68 -34.27
N ARG A 56 -0.23 3.95 -34.46
CA ARG A 56 0.27 4.64 -35.66
C ARG A 56 0.65 3.61 -36.72
N HIS A 57 -0.01 3.79 -37.85
CA HIS A 57 0.25 3.18 -39.15
C HIS A 57 1.75 3.30 -39.49
N PHE A 58 2.38 2.18 -39.86
CA PHE A 58 3.77 2.15 -40.29
C PHE A 58 3.83 2.65 -41.74
N GLU A 59 3.86 3.97 -41.91
CA GLU A 59 4.23 4.58 -43.19
C GLU A 59 5.71 4.32 -43.45
N ARG A 60 6.00 3.63 -44.55
CA ARG A 60 7.36 3.39 -45.04
C ARG A 60 8.01 4.73 -45.40
N PRO A 61 9.13 5.15 -44.78
CA PRO A 61 9.88 6.27 -45.28
C PRO A 61 10.52 5.88 -46.62
N SER A 62 10.24 6.72 -47.60
CA SER A 62 10.75 6.69 -48.96
C SER A 62 12.28 6.55 -49.00
N ALA A 63 12.75 5.72 -49.94
CA ALA A 63 14.16 5.49 -50.21
C ALA A 63 14.87 6.82 -50.55
N VAL A 64 15.72 7.28 -49.64
CA VAL A 64 16.69 8.34 -49.91
C VAL A 64 17.81 7.74 -50.76
N ARG A 65 17.76 8.03 -52.06
CA ARG A 65 18.78 7.68 -53.04
C ARG A 65 19.95 8.66 -52.89
N ILE A 66 21.04 8.26 -52.24
CA ILE A 66 22.27 9.08 -52.16
C ILE A 66 23.18 8.66 -53.31
N SER A 67 23.51 9.63 -54.18
CA SER A 67 24.45 9.49 -55.30
C SER A 67 25.89 9.67 -54.83
N TRP A 68 26.79 8.82 -55.35
CA TRP A 68 28.22 8.93 -55.08
C TRP A 68 28.88 9.78 -56.16
N GLY A 69 29.29 11.00 -55.79
CA GLY A 69 30.07 11.87 -56.66
C GLY A 69 30.48 13.16 -55.95
N GLY A 70 31.69 13.18 -55.37
CA GLY A 70 32.27 14.43 -54.89
C GLY A 70 33.31 14.32 -53.77
N ARG A 71 34.60 14.30 -54.18
CA ARG A 71 35.75 15.01 -53.57
C ARG A 71 35.99 14.86 -52.06
N LEU A 72 37.12 14.20 -51.74
CA LEU A 72 37.80 14.15 -50.45
C LEU A 72 37.77 15.50 -49.69
N ARG A 73 36.87 15.61 -48.71
CA ARG A 73 37.10 16.44 -47.52
C ARG A 73 37.40 15.46 -46.40
N MET A 74 38.62 15.50 -45.91
CA MET A 74 39.04 14.83 -44.70
C MET A 74 38.19 15.41 -43.56
N SER A 75 37.06 14.78 -43.22
CA SER A 75 36.39 15.08 -41.96
C SER A 75 37.27 14.47 -40.88
N GLU A 76 37.92 15.35 -40.12
CA GLU A 76 38.67 14.99 -38.92
C GLU A 76 37.87 13.98 -38.11
N ASN A 77 38.46 12.80 -37.96
CA ASN A 77 37.94 11.74 -37.12
C ASN A 77 38.08 12.25 -35.67
N THR A 78 37.10 13.03 -35.20
CA THR A 78 37.09 13.52 -33.82
C THR A 78 36.84 12.31 -32.94
N THR A 79 37.93 11.69 -32.50
CA THR A 79 37.89 10.54 -31.61
C THR A 79 37.33 11.09 -30.30
N SER A 80 36.10 10.73 -29.95
CA SER A 80 35.50 11.12 -28.67
C SER A 80 36.34 10.50 -27.56
N ALA A 81 37.24 11.28 -26.98
CA ALA A 81 38.10 10.82 -25.90
C ALA A 81 37.23 10.45 -24.69
N ALA A 82 37.50 9.29 -24.07
CA ALA A 82 36.79 8.88 -22.87
C ALA A 82 36.89 9.98 -21.80
N ALA A 83 35.74 10.37 -21.23
CA ALA A 83 35.70 11.37 -20.18
C ALA A 83 36.44 10.87 -18.93
N PRO A 84 37.06 11.75 -18.14
CA PRO A 84 37.69 11.35 -16.89
C PRO A 84 36.69 10.61 -15.97
N GLY A 85 37.06 9.43 -15.48
CA GLY A 85 36.14 8.57 -14.74
C GLY A 85 36.71 7.20 -14.36
N TRP A 86 35.95 6.44 -13.56
CA TRP A 86 36.26 5.05 -13.20
C TRP A 86 35.76 4.09 -14.28
N TYR A 87 36.64 3.22 -14.76
CA TYR A 87 36.32 2.24 -15.78
C TYR A 87 36.83 0.84 -15.39
N PRO A 88 36.17 -0.24 -15.82
CA PRO A 88 36.58 -1.61 -15.49
C PRO A 88 37.94 -1.93 -16.11
N ASP A 89 38.84 -2.54 -15.32
CA ASP A 89 40.24 -2.78 -15.70
C ASP A 89 40.53 -4.21 -16.20
N GLY A 90 39.50 -5.06 -16.29
CA GLY A 90 39.60 -6.45 -16.72
C GLY A 90 40.12 -7.42 -15.64
N SER A 91 40.61 -6.92 -14.50
CA SER A 91 41.04 -7.71 -13.34
C SER A 91 39.96 -7.90 -12.28
N GLY A 92 38.75 -7.38 -12.54
CA GLY A 92 37.62 -7.35 -11.61
C GLY A 92 37.57 -6.08 -10.74
N GLY A 93 38.49 -5.13 -10.95
CA GLY A 93 38.49 -3.82 -10.31
C GLY A 93 38.07 -2.69 -11.25
N HIS A 94 38.09 -1.46 -10.72
CA HIS A 94 38.00 -0.26 -11.54
C HIS A 94 39.32 0.50 -11.47
N ARG A 95 39.73 1.08 -12.60
CA ARG A 95 40.88 1.95 -12.72
C ARG A 95 40.43 3.34 -13.15
N TRP A 96 41.08 4.37 -12.61
CA TRP A 96 40.75 5.75 -12.93
C TRP A 96 41.43 6.20 -14.22
N TRP A 97 40.63 6.70 -15.17
CA TRP A 97 41.06 7.42 -16.38
C TRP A 97 40.96 8.92 -16.12
N ASP A 98 42.04 9.67 -16.36
CA ASP A 98 42.07 11.12 -16.10
C ASP A 98 41.71 11.99 -17.33
N GLY A 99 41.30 11.36 -18.44
CA GLY A 99 41.05 12.02 -19.72
C GLY A 99 42.24 11.99 -20.69
N ARG A 100 43.43 11.64 -20.23
CA ARG A 100 44.67 11.54 -21.05
C ARG A 100 45.35 10.20 -20.92
N ALA A 101 45.38 9.61 -19.73
CA ALA A 101 46.00 8.33 -19.43
C ALA A 101 45.27 7.59 -18.30
N TRP A 102 45.51 6.27 -18.24
CA TRP A 102 45.11 5.46 -17.09
C TRP A 102 46.05 5.75 -15.92
N THR A 103 45.50 6.22 -14.81
CA THR A 103 46.29 6.51 -13.60
C THR A 103 46.57 5.23 -12.80
N GLU A 104 47.48 5.28 -11.83
CA GLU A 104 47.75 4.16 -10.92
C GLU A 104 46.67 3.99 -9.84
N HIS A 105 45.67 4.87 -9.79
CA HIS A 105 44.53 4.71 -8.89
C HIS A 105 43.67 3.54 -9.38
N VAL A 106 43.89 2.40 -8.73
CA VAL A 106 43.05 1.22 -8.84
C VAL A 106 42.17 1.20 -7.61
N SER A 107 40.85 1.28 -7.80
CA SER A 107 39.97 0.78 -6.76
C SER A 107 40.05 -0.74 -6.89
N LEU A 108 40.72 -1.39 -5.94
CA LEU A 108 40.40 -2.79 -5.66
C LEU A 108 38.88 -2.87 -5.64
N PRO A 109 38.26 -3.98 -6.11
CA PRO A 109 36.92 -4.23 -5.65
C PRO A 109 37.07 -4.13 -4.12
N THR A 110 36.55 -3.06 -3.53
CA THR A 110 36.04 -3.15 -2.19
C THR A 110 34.89 -4.10 -2.41
N GLY A 111 35.24 -5.39 -2.52
CA GLY A 111 34.30 -6.46 -2.52
C GLY A 111 33.47 -6.10 -1.32
N ALA A 112 32.15 -6.04 -1.52
CA ALA A 112 31.25 -6.19 -0.41
C ALA A 112 31.91 -7.23 0.50
N ALA A 113 32.45 -6.79 1.65
CA ALA A 113 33.26 -7.65 2.51
C ALA A 113 32.47 -8.95 2.60
N PRO A 114 33.05 -10.12 2.25
CA PRO A 114 32.30 -11.34 1.95
C PRO A 114 31.21 -11.42 2.98
N ALA A 115 29.95 -11.22 2.54
CA ALA A 115 28.87 -10.83 3.43
C ALA A 115 28.88 -11.85 4.56
N ALA A 116 29.33 -11.44 5.75
CA ALA A 116 29.69 -12.39 6.80
C ALA A 116 28.51 -13.33 6.95
N GLU A 117 28.76 -14.63 6.70
CA GLU A 117 27.66 -15.58 6.64
C GLU A 117 26.88 -15.45 7.95
N PRO A 118 25.55 -15.30 7.89
CA PRO A 118 24.75 -15.13 9.08
C PRO A 118 25.01 -16.31 10.02
N VAL A 119 25.63 -16.03 11.17
CA VAL A 119 25.91 -17.06 12.17
C VAL A 119 24.55 -17.58 12.66
N PRO A 120 24.26 -18.88 12.50
CA PRO A 120 23.01 -19.45 12.99
C PRO A 120 22.92 -19.28 14.51
N LEU A 121 21.74 -18.94 15.01
CA LEU A 121 21.50 -18.87 16.45
C LEU A 121 21.49 -20.28 17.05
N PRO A 122 21.91 -20.45 18.31
CA PRO A 122 21.77 -21.73 19.02
C PRO A 122 20.33 -22.26 18.98
N GLU A 123 20.18 -23.56 18.75
CA GLU A 123 18.87 -24.21 18.71
C GLU A 123 18.13 -24.01 20.05
N GLY A 124 16.84 -23.70 19.98
CA GLY A 124 16.02 -23.44 21.17
C GLY A 124 16.08 -22.01 21.72
N THR A 125 16.84 -21.10 21.10
CA THR A 125 16.82 -19.67 21.47
C THR A 125 15.40 -19.11 21.34
N ARG A 126 14.88 -18.51 22.43
CA ARG A 126 13.53 -17.92 22.43
C ARG A 126 13.53 -16.61 21.65
N ILE A 127 13.10 -16.67 20.40
CA ILE A 127 12.99 -15.49 19.52
C ILE A 127 11.61 -14.84 19.62
N ASP A 128 10.56 -15.63 19.81
CA ASP A 128 9.18 -15.13 19.91
C ASP A 128 8.83 -14.81 21.36
N THR A 129 8.98 -13.53 21.70
CA THR A 129 8.71 -12.98 23.04
C THR A 129 7.32 -12.36 23.13
N VAL A 130 6.85 -12.03 24.34
CA VAL A 130 5.59 -11.29 24.52
C VAL A 130 5.64 -9.92 23.82
N ALA A 131 6.82 -9.28 23.74
CA ALA A 131 6.98 -7.99 23.08
C ALA A 131 6.57 -8.04 21.60
N ILE A 132 6.94 -9.09 20.84
CA ILE A 132 6.52 -9.18 19.44
C ILE A 132 5.01 -9.43 19.29
N TRP A 133 4.39 -10.11 20.24
CA TRP A 133 2.94 -10.27 20.27
C TRP A 133 2.22 -8.95 20.58
N VAL A 134 2.77 -8.12 21.47
CA VAL A 134 2.24 -6.76 21.69
C VAL A 134 2.39 -5.91 20.42
N VAL A 135 3.52 -5.97 19.71
CA VAL A 135 3.67 -5.28 18.41
C VAL A 135 2.61 -5.75 17.41
N SER A 136 2.34 -7.05 17.35
CA SER A 136 1.35 -7.66 16.45
C SER A 136 -0.09 -7.29 16.81
N LEU A 137 -0.44 -7.21 18.10
CA LEU A 137 -1.84 -7.14 18.53
C LEU A 137 -2.28 -5.79 19.08
N ALA A 138 -1.38 -4.97 19.63
CA ALA A 138 -1.76 -3.76 20.39
C ALA A 138 -2.59 -2.78 19.56
N MET A 139 -2.22 -2.56 18.29
CA MET A 139 -2.98 -1.66 17.42
C MET A 139 -4.33 -2.23 17.01
N LEU A 140 -4.43 -3.54 16.78
CA LEU A 140 -5.71 -4.19 16.46
C LEU A 140 -6.67 -4.07 17.65
N VAL A 141 -6.20 -4.43 18.84
CA VAL A 141 -6.98 -4.35 20.08
C VAL A 141 -7.41 -2.92 20.40
N ALA A 142 -6.49 -1.94 20.26
CA ALA A 142 -6.81 -0.54 20.51
C ALA A 142 -7.82 0.04 19.51
N THR A 143 -7.88 -0.52 18.29
CA THR A 143 -8.77 -0.06 17.22
C THR A 143 -10.16 -0.71 17.31
N THR A 144 -10.30 -1.89 17.94
CA THR A 144 -11.59 -2.59 18.04
C THR A 144 -12.71 -1.76 18.67
N PRO A 145 -12.50 -1.07 19.82
CA PRO A 145 -13.51 -0.18 20.39
C PRO A 145 -13.99 0.93 19.46
N ALA A 146 -13.10 1.45 18.62
CA ALA A 146 -13.37 2.53 17.67
C ALA A 146 -14.35 2.14 16.56
N PHE A 147 -14.53 0.84 16.31
CA PHE A 147 -15.47 0.33 15.33
C PHE A 147 -16.71 -0.28 15.96
N PHE A 148 -16.58 -1.11 17.00
CA PHE A 148 -17.68 -1.96 17.43
C PHE A 148 -18.46 -1.47 18.65
N LEU A 149 -17.95 -0.46 19.37
CA LEU A 149 -18.58 0.04 20.60
C LEU A 149 -19.34 1.36 20.40
N PHE A 150 -19.35 1.93 19.19
CA PHE A 150 -20.11 3.16 18.91
C PHE A 150 -21.59 2.84 18.67
N ASP A 151 -22.49 3.47 19.42
CA ASP A 151 -23.94 3.33 19.20
C ASP A 151 -24.40 4.25 18.05
N VAL A 152 -24.33 3.74 16.81
CA VAL A 152 -24.72 4.48 15.61
C VAL A 152 -26.22 4.78 15.62
N GLN A 153 -27.06 3.83 16.05
CA GLN A 153 -28.51 4.02 16.03
C GLN A 153 -28.90 5.12 17.03
N GLY A 154 -28.48 5.01 18.30
CA GLY A 154 -28.78 6.02 19.31
C GLY A 154 -28.20 7.40 18.96
N TYR A 155 -27.01 7.44 18.35
CA TYR A 155 -26.45 8.69 17.83
C TYR A 155 -27.35 9.31 16.75
N MET A 156 -27.79 8.52 15.76
CA MET A 156 -28.64 8.99 14.66
C MET A 156 -30.06 9.35 15.12
N ALA A 157 -30.63 8.58 16.05
CA ALA A 157 -31.94 8.82 16.65
C ALA A 157 -32.04 10.21 17.29
N GLY A 158 -30.96 10.69 17.92
CA GLY A 158 -30.93 12.04 18.52
C GLY A 158 -31.02 13.20 17.52
N PHE A 159 -30.88 12.95 16.22
CA PHE A 159 -31.08 13.93 15.15
C PHE A 159 -32.50 13.95 14.60
N PHE A 160 -33.27 12.89 14.82
CA PHE A 160 -34.66 12.82 14.34
C PHE A 160 -35.60 13.54 15.32
N PRO A 161 -36.65 14.21 14.81
CA PRO A 161 -37.69 14.77 15.65
C PRO A 161 -38.38 13.68 16.46
N ASP A 162 -38.55 13.91 17.75
CA ASP A 162 -39.30 12.98 18.59
C ASP A 162 -40.79 12.97 18.18
N PRO A 163 -41.45 11.80 18.08
CA PRO A 163 -42.83 11.70 17.61
C PRO A 163 -43.87 12.43 18.46
N VAL A 164 -43.56 12.71 19.73
CA VAL A 164 -44.46 13.35 20.69
C VAL A 164 -44.26 14.87 20.69
N THR A 165 -43.01 15.32 20.64
CA THR A 165 -42.66 16.75 20.76
C THR A 165 -42.41 17.44 19.42
N GLY A 166 -42.07 16.71 18.36
CA GLY A 166 -41.77 17.24 17.03
C GLY A 166 -40.43 17.99 16.93
N TYR A 167 -39.63 18.01 18.01
CA TYR A 167 -38.31 18.64 18.05
C TYR A 167 -37.21 17.57 18.18
N PRO A 168 -36.01 17.77 17.61
CA PRO A 168 -34.86 16.93 17.89
C PRO A 168 -34.54 17.01 19.39
N THR A 169 -34.58 15.88 20.08
CA THR A 169 -34.50 15.83 21.54
C THR A 169 -33.09 16.04 22.10
N GLY A 170 -32.05 16.02 21.27
CA GLY A 170 -30.70 16.02 21.81
C GLY A 170 -29.52 16.22 20.87
N ILE A 171 -29.58 17.06 19.83
CA ILE A 171 -28.42 17.33 18.95
C ILE A 171 -27.14 17.68 19.75
N GLY A 172 -27.28 18.52 20.78
CA GLY A 172 -26.16 18.87 21.66
C GLY A 172 -25.63 17.67 22.47
N ASN A 173 -26.52 16.80 22.95
CA ASN A 173 -26.15 15.60 23.69
C ASN A 173 -25.48 14.55 22.77
N SER A 174 -26.04 14.30 21.58
CA SER A 174 -25.47 13.40 20.57
C SER A 174 -24.08 13.84 20.11
N MET A 175 -23.88 15.13 19.86
CA MET A 175 -22.57 15.68 19.52
C MET A 175 -21.56 15.54 20.65
N SER A 176 -21.98 15.81 21.90
CA SER A 176 -21.13 15.62 23.08
C SER A 176 -20.70 14.16 23.26
N ILE A 177 -21.63 13.21 23.12
CA ILE A 177 -21.37 11.77 23.19
C ILE A 177 -20.37 11.36 22.10
N PHE A 178 -20.59 11.80 20.85
CA PHE A 178 -19.69 11.50 19.74
C PHE A 178 -18.28 12.04 19.95
N VAL A 179 -18.14 13.31 20.37
CA VAL A 179 -16.84 13.91 20.66
C VAL A 179 -16.13 13.20 21.81
N THR A 180 -16.85 12.87 22.88
CA THR A 180 -16.30 12.11 24.03
C THR A 180 -15.81 10.75 23.59
N TYR A 181 -16.62 10.03 22.80
CA TYR A 181 -16.25 8.75 22.22
C TYR A 181 -15.00 8.86 21.34
N MET A 182 -14.92 9.86 20.46
CA MET A 182 -13.75 10.11 19.62
C MET A 182 -12.49 10.36 20.44
N ILE A 183 -12.56 11.18 21.49
CA ILE A 183 -11.41 11.44 22.37
C ILE A 183 -10.94 10.14 23.02
N VAL A 184 -11.85 9.33 23.57
CA VAL A 184 -11.49 8.06 24.21
C VAL A 184 -10.92 7.07 23.20
N ALA A 185 -11.52 6.96 22.01
CA ALA A 185 -11.05 6.08 20.95
C ALA A 185 -9.66 6.50 20.42
N TYR A 186 -9.40 7.79 20.24
CA TYR A 186 -8.08 8.28 19.84
C TYR A 186 -7.05 8.15 20.96
N ALA A 187 -7.43 8.37 22.22
CA ALA A 187 -6.55 8.14 23.35
C ALA A 187 -6.15 6.66 23.44
N LEU A 188 -7.10 5.73 23.23
CA LEU A 188 -6.81 4.30 23.22
C LEU A 188 -5.88 3.92 22.06
N GLN A 189 -6.10 4.48 20.87
CA GLN A 189 -5.19 4.31 19.73
C GLN A 189 -3.80 4.85 20.04
N ALA A 190 -3.69 6.03 20.66
CA ALA A 190 -2.40 6.59 21.06
C ALA A 190 -1.67 5.66 22.06
N VAL A 191 -2.38 5.10 23.03
CA VAL A 191 -1.84 4.12 23.99
C VAL A 191 -1.36 2.85 23.27
N GLY A 192 -2.17 2.30 22.36
CA GLY A 192 -1.79 1.14 21.55
C GLY A 192 -0.54 1.41 20.70
N TYR A 193 -0.44 2.60 20.12
CA TYR A 193 0.70 3.00 19.30
C TYR A 193 1.98 3.10 20.14
N VAL A 194 1.90 3.77 21.29
CA VAL A 194 3.02 3.86 22.24
C VAL A 194 3.43 2.46 22.71
N ALA A 195 2.48 1.59 23.04
CA ALA A 195 2.75 0.21 23.43
C ALA A 195 3.49 -0.56 22.32
N THR A 196 3.05 -0.45 21.07
CA THR A 196 3.73 -1.04 19.91
C THR A 196 5.17 -0.55 19.78
N VAL A 197 5.43 0.76 19.85
CA VAL A 197 6.78 1.33 19.70
C VAL A 197 7.70 0.88 20.84
N LEU A 198 7.20 0.91 22.08
CA LEU A 198 7.96 0.45 23.25
C LEU A 198 8.27 -1.05 23.17
N SER A 199 7.30 -1.86 22.71
CA SER A 199 7.50 -3.30 22.51
C SER A 199 8.45 -3.61 21.36
N ALA A 200 8.43 -2.85 20.26
CA ALA A 200 9.41 -2.98 19.18
C ALA A 200 10.83 -2.66 19.68
N ARG A 201 10.98 -1.66 20.54
CA ARG A 201 12.26 -1.35 21.20
C ARG A 201 12.73 -2.48 22.13
N ALA A 202 11.81 -3.10 22.86
CA ALA A 202 12.11 -4.24 23.73
C ALA A 202 12.54 -5.48 22.92
N ASP A 203 11.83 -5.80 21.83
CA ASP A 203 12.18 -6.88 20.90
C ASP A 203 13.53 -6.63 20.24
N TYR A 204 13.81 -5.41 19.77
CA TYR A 204 15.10 -5.04 19.19
C TYR A 204 16.27 -5.28 20.17
N ARG A 205 16.11 -4.89 21.45
CA ARG A 205 17.12 -5.14 22.48
C ARG A 205 17.30 -6.62 22.78
N HIS A 206 16.20 -7.38 22.80
CA HIS A 206 16.24 -8.83 22.98
C HIS A 206 17.02 -9.51 21.85
N LEU A 207 16.78 -9.12 20.60
CA LEU A 207 17.49 -9.66 19.44
C LEU A 207 19.00 -9.41 19.49
N ILE A 208 19.42 -8.22 19.95
CA ILE A 208 20.84 -7.93 20.19
C ILE A 208 21.40 -8.83 21.30
N SER A 209 20.64 -9.02 22.39
CA SER A 209 21.09 -9.81 23.54
C SER A 209 21.31 -11.30 23.22
N VAL A 210 20.56 -11.84 22.25
CA VAL A 210 20.71 -13.23 21.80
C VAL A 210 21.76 -13.40 20.69
N GLY A 211 22.42 -12.32 20.26
CA GLY A 211 23.51 -12.38 19.29
C GLY A 211 23.11 -12.14 17.83
N VAL A 212 21.91 -11.63 17.54
CA VAL A 212 21.56 -11.25 16.15
C VAL A 212 22.39 -10.04 15.73
N VAL A 213 23.24 -10.23 14.72
CA VAL A 213 24.08 -9.17 14.14
C VAL A 213 23.20 -8.29 13.24
N ARG A 214 23.10 -7.00 13.57
CA ARG A 214 22.31 -5.96 12.85
C ARG A 214 20.82 -6.32 12.68
N PRO A 215 20.04 -6.42 13.78
CA PRO A 215 18.61 -6.62 13.69
C PRO A 215 17.90 -5.41 13.05
N PHE A 216 16.69 -5.64 12.54
CA PHE A 216 15.88 -4.59 11.92
C PHE A 216 15.57 -3.47 12.92
N HIS A 217 15.73 -2.22 12.50
CA HIS A 217 15.71 -1.09 13.43
C HIS A 217 14.29 -0.82 13.99
N TRP A 218 14.17 -0.68 15.31
CA TRP A 218 12.88 -0.48 15.98
C TRP A 218 12.13 0.78 15.51
N ALA A 219 12.83 1.82 15.02
CA ALA A 219 12.20 3.06 14.58
C ALA A 219 11.25 2.87 13.38
N PHE A 220 11.38 1.78 12.62
CA PHE A 220 10.43 1.44 11.57
C PHE A 220 9.04 1.10 12.10
N ALA A 221 8.86 0.90 13.41
CA ALA A 221 7.56 0.82 14.06
C ALA A 221 6.82 2.18 14.14
N PHE A 222 7.50 3.32 13.93
CA PHE A 222 6.83 4.63 13.87
C PHE A 222 6.05 4.84 12.57
N ILE A 223 6.44 4.14 11.49
CA ILE A 223 5.71 4.20 10.22
C ILE A 223 4.30 3.64 10.49
N PRO A 224 3.23 4.28 9.99
CA PRO A 224 1.82 3.92 10.25
C PRO A 224 1.40 2.52 9.75
N TRP A 225 2.34 1.63 9.51
CA TRP A 225 2.17 0.26 9.07
C TRP A 225 3.04 -0.65 9.95
N VAL A 226 2.45 -1.20 11.03
CA VAL A 226 3.09 -2.18 11.93
C VAL A 226 3.71 -3.36 11.17
N LEU A 227 3.11 -3.68 10.02
CA LEU A 227 3.58 -4.70 9.08
C LEU A 227 5.02 -4.47 8.63
N VAL A 228 5.49 -3.23 8.48
CA VAL A 228 6.86 -2.94 8.04
C VAL A 228 7.88 -3.51 9.03
N TYR A 229 7.64 -3.31 10.34
CA TYR A 229 8.49 -3.89 11.37
C TYR A 229 8.40 -5.42 11.39
N LEU A 230 7.18 -5.98 11.35
CA LEU A 230 6.97 -7.44 11.37
C LEU A 230 7.62 -8.14 10.16
N ILE A 231 7.47 -7.58 8.95
CA ILE A 231 8.06 -8.09 7.71
C ILE A 231 9.58 -7.95 7.77
N GLY A 232 10.10 -6.77 8.14
CA GLY A 232 11.54 -6.51 8.23
C GLY A 232 12.22 -7.45 9.21
N ARG A 233 11.66 -7.62 10.41
CA ARG A 233 12.12 -8.59 11.42
C ARG A 233 12.13 -10.02 10.87
N HIS A 234 11.03 -10.45 10.25
CA HIS A 234 10.92 -11.81 9.73
C HIS A 234 11.97 -12.10 8.64
N VAL A 235 12.21 -11.15 7.73
CA VAL A 235 13.22 -11.25 6.65
C VAL A 235 14.65 -11.28 7.18
N VAL A 236 14.93 -10.63 8.31
CA VAL A 236 16.23 -10.72 8.97
C VAL A 236 16.38 -12.07 9.69
N LEU A 237 15.35 -12.48 10.44
CA LEU A 237 15.40 -13.71 11.24
C LEU A 237 15.48 -14.98 10.39
N ARG A 238 14.83 -15.02 9.21
CA ARG A 238 14.91 -16.19 8.31
C ARG A 238 16.34 -16.50 7.85
N ARG A 239 17.28 -15.57 8.00
CA ARG A 239 18.71 -15.77 7.66
C ARG A 239 19.48 -16.47 8.79
N VAL A 240 19.02 -16.38 10.04
CA VAL A 240 19.74 -16.85 11.24
C VAL A 240 18.99 -17.93 12.02
N SER A 241 17.69 -18.11 11.76
CA SER A 241 16.85 -19.07 12.47
C SER A 241 15.63 -19.47 11.63
N ARG A 242 15.15 -20.71 11.83
CA ARG A 242 13.86 -21.20 11.29
C ARG A 242 12.70 -20.76 12.18
N THR A 243 12.35 -19.47 12.16
CA THR A 243 11.14 -18.96 12.82
C THR A 243 9.91 -19.15 11.93
N SER A 244 8.76 -19.47 12.54
CA SER A 244 7.49 -19.72 11.85
C SER A 244 6.80 -18.45 11.31
N GLY A 245 7.26 -17.26 11.69
CA GLY A 245 6.60 -16.01 11.30
C GLY A 245 5.18 -15.85 11.87
N ALA A 246 4.81 -16.60 12.92
CA ALA A 246 3.46 -16.63 13.46
C ALA A 246 2.89 -15.24 13.83
N PRO A 247 3.62 -14.33 14.51
CA PRO A 247 3.08 -13.01 14.83
C PRO A 247 2.71 -12.16 13.61
N LEU A 248 3.38 -12.37 12.47
CA LEU A 248 3.07 -11.70 11.21
C LEU A 248 1.78 -12.24 10.60
N TRP A 249 1.65 -13.56 10.48
CA TRP A 249 0.46 -14.17 9.90
C TRP A 249 -0.79 -13.94 10.74
N VAL A 250 -0.65 -13.95 12.08
CA VAL A 250 -1.74 -13.61 12.99
C VAL A 250 -2.18 -12.14 12.79
N ASN A 251 -1.24 -11.20 12.70
CA ASN A 251 -1.58 -9.80 12.44
C ASN A 251 -2.34 -9.65 11.12
N VAL A 252 -1.85 -10.27 10.04
CA VAL A 252 -2.50 -10.23 8.72
C VAL A 252 -3.91 -10.82 8.78
N GLY A 253 -4.06 -12.02 9.34
CA GLY A 253 -5.34 -12.70 9.46
C GLY A 253 -6.35 -11.89 10.29
N LEU A 254 -5.94 -11.38 11.44
CA LEU A 254 -6.79 -10.54 12.29
C LEU A 254 -7.12 -9.20 11.66
N THR A 255 -6.20 -8.59 10.91
CA THR A 255 -6.49 -7.34 10.18
C THR A 255 -7.57 -7.58 9.13
N ILE A 256 -7.49 -8.68 8.37
CA ILE A 256 -8.52 -9.05 7.39
C ILE A 256 -9.86 -9.31 8.08
N LEU A 257 -9.86 -10.07 9.17
CA LEU A 257 -11.08 -10.36 9.93
C LEU A 257 -11.71 -9.09 10.51
N GLN A 258 -10.89 -8.19 11.05
CA GLN A 258 -11.34 -6.91 11.59
C GLN A 258 -11.90 -6.00 10.50
N PHE A 259 -11.27 -5.98 9.31
CA PHE A 259 -11.79 -5.25 8.16
C PHE A 259 -13.16 -5.78 7.73
N ILE A 260 -13.30 -7.10 7.55
CA ILE A 260 -14.58 -7.73 7.19
C ILE A 260 -15.63 -7.47 8.28
N GLY A 261 -15.28 -7.65 9.55
CA GLY A 261 -16.16 -7.39 10.68
C GLY A 261 -16.63 -5.94 10.71
N SER A 262 -15.74 -4.98 10.46
CA SER A 262 -16.10 -3.55 10.41
C SER A 262 -17.04 -3.22 9.25
N MET A 263 -16.89 -3.87 8.09
CA MET A 263 -17.79 -3.71 6.95
C MET A 263 -19.19 -4.28 7.23
N ILE A 264 -19.25 -5.47 7.83
CA ILE A 264 -20.52 -6.08 8.23
C ILE A 264 -21.20 -5.20 9.28
N TRP A 265 -20.47 -4.82 10.32
CA TRP A 265 -20.98 -3.98 11.40
C TRP A 265 -21.50 -2.64 10.87
N ALA A 266 -20.75 -1.94 10.01
CA ALA A 266 -21.16 -0.69 9.41
C ALA A 266 -22.42 -0.85 8.54
N SER A 267 -22.52 -1.96 7.80
CA SER A 267 -23.71 -2.27 7.00
C SER A 267 -24.92 -2.52 7.89
N THR A 268 -24.78 -3.30 8.97
CA THR A 268 -25.88 -3.56 9.93
C THR A 268 -26.30 -2.31 10.68
N ALA A 269 -25.34 -1.46 11.06
CA ALA A 269 -25.61 -0.18 11.70
C ALA A 269 -26.42 0.73 10.77
N MET A 270 -26.00 0.82 9.50
CA MET A 270 -26.70 1.61 8.48
C MET A 270 -28.12 1.09 8.21
N VAL A 271 -28.32 -0.23 8.12
CA VAL A 271 -29.67 -0.82 8.00
C VAL A 271 -30.53 -0.47 9.22
N GLY A 272 -29.97 -0.51 10.42
CA GLY A 272 -30.67 -0.12 11.64
C GLY A 272 -31.15 1.33 11.59
N VAL A 273 -30.31 2.25 11.12
CA VAL A 273 -30.69 3.67 10.93
C VAL A 273 -31.83 3.82 9.92
N PHE A 274 -31.81 3.08 8.81
CA PHE A 274 -32.89 3.15 7.82
C PHE A 274 -34.22 2.61 8.34
N ALA A 275 -34.21 1.60 9.20
CA ALA A 275 -35.42 1.03 9.80
C ALA A 275 -36.10 1.97 10.81
N GLU A 276 -35.38 2.97 11.32
CA GLU A 276 -35.94 4.00 12.20
C GLU A 276 -36.56 5.18 11.43
N LEU A 277 -36.38 5.23 10.10
CA LEU A 277 -36.99 6.28 9.30
C LEU A 277 -38.50 6.06 9.15
N PRO A 278 -39.32 7.11 9.27
CA PRO A 278 -40.79 7.00 9.24
C PRO A 278 -41.38 6.56 7.88
N PHE A 279 -40.55 6.28 6.88
CA PHE A 279 -40.96 5.91 5.52
C PHE A 279 -40.61 4.46 5.15
N SER A 280 -40.02 3.68 6.05
CA SER A 280 -39.71 2.25 5.86
C SER A 280 -40.83 1.33 6.28
#